data_AF-D2QHY7-F1
#
_entry.id   AF-D2QHY7-F1
#
_cell.length_a   1.000
_cell.length_b   1.000
_cell.length_c   1.000
_cell.angle_alpha   90.00
_cell.angle_beta   90.00
_cell.angle_gamma   90.00
#
_symmetry.space_group_name_H-M   'P 1'
#
loop_
_entity.id
_entity.type
_entity.pdbx_description
1 polymer ?
#
loop_
_entity_poly.entity_id
_entity_poly.type
_entity_poly.pdbx_seq_one_letter_code
_entity_poly.pdbx_strand_id
1 'polypeptide(L)'
;MQPEPVTRHSPVLPELRFSLSLLYVGRLLLGMKSPSVAVDESLDAFDERIEDVTDELVATELLHEAAILAGDVVPENESTPSADDTV
;
A
#
# COMPACT_ATOMS: atom_id res chain seq x y z
N MET A 1 -21.72 -9.81 -6.87
CA MET A 1 -20.45 -9.56 -6.15
C MET A 1 -20.84 -8.80 -4.91
N GLN A 2 -20.67 -9.38 -3.71
CA GLN A 2 -20.84 -8.62 -2.48
C GLN A 2 -19.67 -7.65 -2.36
N PRO A 3 -19.88 -6.38 -1.97
CA PRO A 3 -18.79 -5.45 -1.74
C PRO A 3 -17.90 -5.97 -0.62
N GLU A 4 -16.58 -5.79 -0.77
CA GLU A 4 -15.64 -6.08 0.32
C GLU A 4 -15.94 -5.14 1.50
N PRO A 5 -15.96 -5.66 2.75
CA PRO A 5 -16.15 -4.85 3.93
C PRO A 5 -15.03 -3.81 4.07
N VAL A 6 -15.41 -2.55 4.28
CA VAL A 6 -14.46 -1.44 4.46
C VAL A 6 -14.10 -1.33 5.93
N THR A 7 -12.81 -1.23 6.23
CA THR A 7 -12.30 -0.94 7.57
C THR A 7 -11.47 0.34 7.54
N ARG A 8 -11.08 0.86 8.70
CA ARG A 8 -10.16 2.01 8.80
C ARG A 8 -8.81 1.79 8.10
N HIS A 9 -8.45 0.54 7.80
CA HIS A 9 -7.20 0.15 7.13
C HIS A 9 -7.34 0.07 5.60
N SER A 10 -8.58 -0.04 5.09
CA SER A 10 -8.85 -0.15 3.65
C SER A 10 -8.29 0.99 2.79
N PRO A 11 -8.31 2.28 3.22
CA PRO A 11 -7.78 3.37 2.39
C PRO A 11 -6.26 3.29 2.14
N VAL A 12 -5.52 2.69 3.08
CA VAL A 12 -4.04 2.67 3.05
C VAL A 12 -3.52 1.53 2.16
N LEU A 13 -4.27 0.43 2.03
CA LEU A 13 -3.85 -0.75 1.25
C LEU A 13 -3.55 -0.45 -0.23
N PRO A 14 -4.38 0.29 -0.99
CA PRO A 14 -4.06 0.67 -2.37
C PRO A 14 -2.78 1.49 -2.48
N GLU A 15 -2.55 2.42 -1.53
CA GLU A 15 -1.37 3.29 -1.53
C GLU A 15 -0.09 2.49 -1.28
N LEU A 16 -0.10 1.55 -0.32
CA LEU A 16 1.03 0.67 -0.03
C LEU A 16 1.36 -0.24 -1.22
N ARG A 17 0.34 -0.85 -1.84
CA ARG A 17 0.52 -1.70 -3.04
C ARG A 17 1.08 -0.92 -4.22
N PHE A 18 0.59 0.30 -4.43
CA PHE A 18 1.09 1.18 -5.47
C PHE A 18 2.54 1.60 -5.22
N SER A 19 2.86 1.98 -3.98
CA SER A 19 4.22 2.35 -3.57
C SER A 19 5.21 1.19 -3.77
N LEU A 20 4.83 -0.02 -3.36
CA LEU A 20 5.63 -1.22 -3.57
C LEU A 20 5.89 -1.49 -5.07
N SER A 21 4.86 -1.33 -5.90
CA SER A 21 4.99 -1.48 -7.35
C SER A 21 6.00 -0.48 -7.95
N LEU A 22 5.97 0.78 -7.50
CA LEU A 22 6.93 1.80 -7.93
C LEU A 22 8.36 1.49 -7.48
N LEU A 23 8.54 0.97 -6.26
CA LEU A 23 9.85 0.58 -5.75
C LEU A 23 10.46 -0.55 -6.58
N TYR A 24 9.68 -1.59 -6.92
CA TYR A 24 10.15 -2.66 -7.79
C TYR A 24 10.53 -2.17 -9.20
N VAL A 25 9.73 -1.26 -9.77
CA VAL A 25 10.06 -0.64 -11.07
C VAL A 25 11.34 0.19 -10.97
N GLY A 26 11.50 1.00 -9.92
CA GLY A 26 12.71 1.78 -9.68
C GLY A 26 13.95 0.91 -9.55
N ARG A 27 13.85 -0.17 -8.75
CA ARG A 27 14.90 -1.16 -8.57
C ARG A 27 15.28 -1.88 -9.87
N LEU A 28 14.30 -2.20 -10.72
CA LEU A 28 14.55 -2.78 -12.04
C LEU A 28 15.31 -1.80 -12.95
N LEU A 29 14.84 -0.57 -13.06
CA LEU A 29 15.45 0.46 -13.90
C LEU A 29 16.89 0.77 -13.47
N LEU A 30 17.15 0.78 -12.16
CA LEU A 30 18.49 0.99 -11.60
C LEU A 30 19.43 -0.16 -11.97
N GLY A 31 18.97 -1.41 -11.86
CA GLY A 31 19.73 -2.60 -12.27
C GLY A 31 20.03 -2.63 -13.78
N MET A 32 19.16 -2.08 -14.62
CA MET A 32 19.40 -1.96 -16.06
C MET A 32 20.41 -0.86 -16.42
N LYS A 33 20.53 0.19 -15.58
CA LYS A 33 21.32 1.39 -15.89
C LYS A 33 22.83 1.18 -15.72
N SER A 34 23.30 0.33 -14.80
CA SER A 34 24.74 0.14 -14.59
C SER A 34 25.09 -1.15 -13.84
N PRO A 35 25.88 -2.06 -14.43
CA PRO A 35 26.41 -3.27 -13.76
C PRO A 35 27.66 -2.97 -12.90
N SER A 36 27.86 -1.72 -12.47
CA SER A 36 29.06 -1.26 -11.78
C SER A 36 28.89 -1.30 -10.26
N VAL A 37 29.96 -1.63 -9.53
CA VAL A 37 30.05 -1.77 -8.07
C VAL A 37 29.57 -0.52 -7.29
N ALA A 38 29.57 0.67 -7.89
CA ALA A 38 29.06 1.89 -7.25
C ALA A 38 27.51 1.96 -7.17
N VAL A 39 26.80 1.04 -7.84
CA VAL A 39 25.34 0.94 -7.82
C VAL A 39 24.86 0.06 -6.65
N ASP A 40 25.75 -0.74 -6.06
CA ASP A 40 25.45 -1.75 -5.03
C ASP A 40 24.75 -1.12 -3.81
N GLU A 41 25.34 -0.06 -3.23
CA GLU A 41 24.78 0.61 -2.04
C GLU A 41 23.40 1.26 -2.32
N SER A 42 23.17 1.73 -3.54
CA SER A 42 21.85 2.25 -3.92
C SER A 42 20.82 1.15 -4.16
N LEU A 43 21.24 -0.03 -4.62
CA LEU A 43 20.34 -1.19 -4.77
C LEU A 43 19.97 -1.74 -3.41
N ASP A 44 20.93 -1.83 -2.48
CA ASP A 44 20.70 -2.27 -1.11
C ASP A 44 19.67 -1.36 -0.41
N ALA A 45 19.79 -0.04 -0.58
CA ALA A 45 18.81 0.91 -0.04
C ALA A 45 17.40 0.76 -0.64
N PHE A 46 17.30 0.39 -1.93
CA PHE A 46 16.01 0.08 -2.54
C PHE A 46 15.45 -1.24 -2.02
N ASP A 47 16.30 -2.25 -1.84
CA ASP A 47 15.90 -3.58 -1.37
C ASP A 47 15.44 -3.50 0.10
N GLU A 48 16.14 -2.76 0.98
CA GLU A 48 15.71 -2.44 2.35
C GLU A 48 14.36 -1.70 2.35
N ARG A 49 14.20 -0.71 1.45
CA ARG A 49 12.92 0.02 1.37
C ARG A 49 11.77 -0.84 0.85
N ILE A 50 12.04 -1.79 -0.03
CA ILE A 50 11.06 -2.78 -0.49
C ILE A 50 10.63 -3.66 0.67
N GLU A 51 11.58 -4.11 1.51
CA GLU A 51 11.30 -4.89 2.71
C GLU A 51 10.41 -4.11 3.70
N ASP A 52 10.78 -2.88 4.05
CA ASP A 52 10.00 -2.01 4.93
C ASP A 52 8.53 -1.87 4.49
N VAL A 53 8.32 -1.55 3.20
CA VAL A 53 6.98 -1.34 2.65
C VAL A 53 6.21 -2.67 2.54
N THR A 54 6.91 -3.78 2.30
CA THR A 54 6.30 -5.11 2.27
C THR A 54 5.81 -5.50 3.66
N ASP A 55 6.61 -5.28 4.70
CA ASP A 55 6.24 -5.55 6.09
C ASP A 55 5.02 -4.70 6.51
N GLU A 56 5.02 -3.41 6.17
CA GLU A 56 3.89 -2.52 6.46
C GLU A 56 2.63 -2.93 5.70
N LEU A 57 2.75 -3.35 4.43
CA LEU A 57 1.63 -3.86 3.65
C LEU A 57 1.04 -5.11 4.30
N VAL A 58 1.86 -6.10 4.62
CA VAL A 58 1.41 -7.35 5.24
C VAL A 58 0.78 -7.09 6.61
N ALA A 59 1.38 -6.24 7.44
CA ALA A 59 0.82 -5.87 8.72
C ALA A 59 -0.55 -5.18 8.56
N THR A 60 -0.69 -4.30 7.58
CA THR A 60 -1.95 -3.58 7.32
C THR A 60 -3.03 -4.52 6.78
N GLU A 61 -2.68 -5.49 5.94
CA GLU A 61 -3.60 -6.53 5.46
C GLU A 61 -4.10 -7.40 6.62
N LEU A 62 -3.20 -7.84 7.52
CA LEU A 62 -3.57 -8.59 8.71
C LEU A 62 -4.48 -7.78 9.65
N LEU A 63 -4.21 -6.49 9.84
CA LEU A 63 -5.06 -5.60 10.63
C LEU A 63 -6.44 -5.40 9.99
N HIS A 64 -6.49 -5.29 8.66
CA HIS A 64 -7.73 -5.20 7.91
C HIS A 64 -8.56 -6.49 8.08
N GLU A 65 -7.97 -7.66 7.90
CA GLU A 65 -8.63 -8.96 8.11
C GLU A 65 -9.10 -9.15 9.56
N ALA A 66 -8.26 -8.80 10.53
CA ALA A 66 -8.61 -8.88 11.94
C ALA A 66 -9.79 -7.95 12.29
N ALA A 67 -9.82 -6.74 11.73
CA ALA A 67 -10.94 -5.81 11.90
C ALA A 67 -12.23 -6.37 11.30
N ILE A 68 -12.18 -7.00 10.13
CA ILE A 68 -13.34 -7.69 9.54
C ILE A 68 -13.84 -8.80 10.48
N LEU A 69 -12.94 -9.65 10.99
CA LEU A 69 -13.30 -10.74 11.90
C LEU A 69 -13.89 -10.25 13.22
N ALA A 70 -13.41 -9.11 13.73
CA ALA A 70 -13.93 -8.47 14.93
C ALA A 70 -15.25 -7.70 14.71
N GLY A 71 -15.68 -7.52 13.46
CA GLY A 71 -16.82 -6.69 13.09
C GLY A 71 -16.54 -5.18 13.19
N ASP A 72 -15.27 -4.77 13.23
CA ASP A 72 -14.83 -3.38 13.20
C ASP A 72 -14.81 -2.86 11.75
N VAL A 73 -16.01 -2.74 11.18
CA VAL A 73 -16.24 -2.29 9.80
C VAL A 73 -16.88 -0.89 9.79
N VAL A 74 -16.46 -0.06 8.86
CA VAL A 74 -17.02 1.29 8.66
C VAL A 74 -18.39 1.14 7.99
N PRO A 75 -19.47 1.73 8.53
CA PRO A 75 -20.79 1.66 7.92
C PRO A 75 -20.80 2.38 6.56
N GLU A 76 -21.45 1.78 5.55
CA GLU A 76 -21.50 2.28 4.16
C GLU A 76 -22.01 3.74 4.03
N ASN A 77 -22.67 4.28 5.06
CA ASN A 77 -23.28 5.61 5.07
C ASN A 77 -22.31 6.79 5.23
N GLU A 78 -21.02 6.58 5.54
CA GLU A 78 -20.02 7.66 5.65
C GLU A 78 -19.10 7.78 4.43
N SER A 79 -19.28 6.91 3.42
CA SER A 79 -18.43 6.83 2.22
C SER A 79 -18.79 7.82 1.11
N THR A 80 -19.80 8.68 1.29
CA THR A 80 -20.18 9.69 0.29
C THR A 80 -19.80 11.08 0.77
N PRO A 81 -18.89 11.82 0.08
CA PRO A 81 -18.85 13.26 0.22
C PRO A 81 -20.19 13.78 -0.32
N SER A 82 -21.06 14.28 0.56
CA SER A 82 -22.29 14.97 0.15
C SER A 82 -21.94 16.10 -0.80
N ALA A 83 -22.22 15.90 -2.09
CA ALA A 83 -22.16 16.92 -3.12
C ALA A 83 -23.40 17.82 -3.04
N ASP A 84 -23.60 18.48 -1.91
CA ASP A 84 -24.73 19.37 -1.70
C ASP A 84 -24.31 20.60 -0.89
N ASP A 85 -23.51 21.46 -1.53
CA ASP A 85 -23.42 22.87 -1.17
C ASP A 85 -23.20 23.68 -2.46
N THR A 86 -24.27 23.76 -3.27
CA THR A 86 -24.39 24.78 -4.31
C THR A 86 -25.59 25.65 -3.94
N VAL A 87 -25.30 26.76 -3.28
CA VAL A 87 -26.23 27.89 -3.05
C VAL A 87 -26.37 28.71 -4.32
#